data_AF-A0A5E8CLQ3-F1
#
_entry.id   AF-A0A5E8CLQ3-F1
#
_cell.length_a   1.000
_cell.length_b   1.000
_cell.length_c   1.000
_cell.angle_alpha   90.00
_cell.angle_beta   90.00
_cell.angle_gamma   90.00
#
_symmetry.space_group_name_H-M   'P 1'
#
loop_
_entity.id
_entity.type
_entity.pdbx_description
1 polymer ?
#
loop_
_entity_poly.entity_id
_entity_poly.type
_entity_poly.pdbx_seq_one_letter_code
_entity_poly.pdbx_strand_id
1 'polypeptide(L)'
;MESQQIKKTVEEIVSFINNKDNKNLQNSNKELLKYKVETNFTEFNELYPTLIKKILNGDKLDYLDKMLSAMSQIKENKISQFEAEKKLGEELAEEYVYPIVDKNKK
;
A
#
# COMPACT_ATOMS: atom_id res chain seq x y z
N MET A 1 -11.02 7.65 -8.78
CA MET A 1 -9.88 6.83 -9.24
C MET A 1 -10.27 5.37 -9.12
N GLU A 2 -10.18 4.59 -10.20
CA GLU A 2 -10.50 3.15 -10.16
C GLU A 2 -9.42 2.38 -9.37
N SER A 3 -9.77 1.27 -8.72
CA SER A 3 -8.81 0.42 -7.96
C SER A 3 -7.57 0.06 -8.79
N GLN A 4 -7.75 -0.13 -10.10
CA GLN A 4 -6.68 -0.39 -11.06
C GLN A 4 -5.74 0.81 -11.25
N GLN A 5 -6.25 2.03 -11.21
CA GLN A 5 -5.43 3.25 -11.31
C GLN A 5 -4.54 3.41 -10.07
N ILE A 6 -5.08 3.17 -8.86
CA ILE A 6 -4.27 3.18 -7.63
C ILE A 6 -3.10 2.21 -7.76
N LYS A 7 -3.38 0.96 -8.17
CA LYS A 7 -2.35 -0.07 -8.33
C LYS A 7 -1.28 0.33 -9.36
N LYS A 8 -1.71 0.80 -10.54
CA LYS A 8 -0.81 1.24 -11.60
C LYS A 8 0.10 2.38 -11.15
N THR A 9 -0.45 3.38 -10.46
CA THR A 9 0.34 4.51 -9.96
C THR A 9 1.33 4.06 -8.88
N VAL A 10 0.95 3.13 -7.99
CA VAL A 10 1.90 2.54 -7.01
C VAL A 10 3.06 1.84 -7.73
N GLU A 11 2.79 1.04 -8.75
CA GLU A 11 3.81 0.35 -9.56
C GLU A 11 4.73 1.35 -10.28
N GLU A 12 4.17 2.44 -10.80
CA GLU A 12 4.91 3.54 -11.42
C GLU A 12 5.83 4.25 -10.42
N ILE A 13 5.35 4.54 -9.21
CA ILE A 13 6.16 5.17 -8.14
C ILE A 13 7.29 4.24 -7.72
N VAL A 14 7.00 2.94 -7.52
CA VAL A 14 8.02 1.94 -7.17
C VAL A 14 9.07 1.83 -8.27
N SER A 15 8.65 1.84 -9.54
CA SER A 15 9.56 1.82 -10.69
C SER A 15 10.39 3.10 -10.78
N PHE A 16 9.78 4.25 -10.50
CA PHE A 16 10.46 5.55 -10.45
C PHE A 16 11.55 5.57 -9.38
N ILE A 17 11.26 5.08 -8.17
CA ILE A 17 12.23 5.00 -7.07
C ILE A 17 13.37 4.03 -7.40
N ASN A 18 13.05 2.89 -8.01
CA ASN A 18 14.03 1.84 -8.31
C ASN A 18 14.89 2.09 -9.55
N ASN A 19 14.62 3.14 -10.34
CA ASN A 19 15.49 3.55 -11.43
C ASN A 19 16.88 3.92 -10.89
N LYS A 20 17.93 3.62 -11.67
CA LYS A 20 19.35 3.76 -11.32
C LYS A 20 19.68 5.10 -10.66
N ASP A 21 19.17 6.20 -11.20
CA ASP A 21 19.44 7.56 -10.68
C ASP A 21 18.76 7.82 -9.33
N ASN A 22 17.53 7.34 -9.15
CA ASN A 22 16.75 7.54 -7.92
C ASN A 22 17.13 6.55 -6.82
N LYS A 23 17.57 5.35 -7.18
CA LYS A 23 18.11 4.35 -6.26
C LYS A 23 19.39 4.83 -5.59
N ASN A 24 20.24 5.56 -6.33
CA ASN A 24 21.42 6.21 -5.77
C ASN A 24 21.04 7.32 -4.78
N LEU A 25 19.96 8.06 -5.06
CA LEU A 25 19.43 9.10 -4.17
C LEU A 25 18.80 8.51 -2.90
N GLN A 26 18.20 7.33 -2.95
CA GLN A 26 17.64 6.66 -1.76
C GLN A 26 18.70 6.44 -0.66
N ASN A 27 19.95 6.20 -1.06
CA ASN A 27 21.06 5.97 -0.14
C ASN A 27 21.83 7.24 0.23
N SER A 28 21.80 8.27 -0.62
CA SER A 28 22.62 9.48 -0.45
C SER A 28 21.84 10.72 -0.01
N ASN A 29 20.58 10.87 -0.43
CA ASN A 29 19.74 12.02 -0.11
C ASN A 29 18.24 11.67 -0.19
N LYS A 30 17.72 11.13 0.92
CA LYS A 30 16.31 10.71 1.03
C LYS A 30 15.30 11.85 0.90
N GLU A 31 15.62 13.04 1.42
CA GLU A 31 14.72 14.19 1.32
C GLU A 31 14.56 14.67 -0.12
N LEU A 32 15.64 14.67 -0.91
CA LEU A 32 15.56 14.99 -2.34
C LEU A 32 14.74 13.94 -3.12
N LEU A 33 14.89 12.66 -2.80
CA LEU A 33 14.06 11.60 -3.39
C LEU A 33 12.59 11.79 -3.04
N LYS A 34 12.29 12.06 -1.77
CA LYS A 34 10.92 12.35 -1.30
C LYS A 34 10.32 13.52 -2.05
N TYR A 35 11.02 14.65 -2.12
CA TYR A 35 10.56 15.82 -2.87
C TYR A 35 10.28 15.50 -4.34
N LYS A 36 11.17 14.73 -5.00
CA LYS A 36 10.95 14.27 -6.38
C LYS A 36 9.70 13.41 -6.52
N VAL A 37 9.47 12.48 -5.61
CA VAL A 37 8.26 11.63 -5.64
C VAL A 37 7.01 12.48 -5.41
N GLU A 38 7.00 13.33 -4.39
CA GLU A 38 5.87 14.22 -4.09
C GLU A 38 5.55 15.18 -5.24
N THR A 39 6.56 15.63 -6.00
CA THR A 39 6.40 16.55 -7.13
C THR A 39 6.00 15.85 -8.44
N ASN A 40 6.49 14.63 -8.70
CA ASN A 40 6.13 13.87 -9.91
C ASN A 40 4.76 13.19 -9.78
N PHE A 41 4.34 12.92 -8.55
CA PHE A 41 3.08 12.24 -8.24
C PHE A 41 2.19 13.11 -7.34
N THR A 42 2.10 14.41 -7.63
CA THR A 42 1.40 15.40 -6.78
C THR A 42 -0.04 15.01 -6.46
N GLU A 43 -0.86 14.70 -7.48
CA GLU A 43 -2.26 14.32 -7.28
C GLU A 43 -2.38 13.07 -6.39
N PHE A 44 -1.52 12.08 -6.60
CA PHE A 44 -1.52 10.87 -5.79
C PHE A 44 -1.04 11.14 -4.37
N ASN A 45 -0.08 12.04 -4.17
CA ASN A 45 0.40 12.45 -2.86
C ASN A 45 -0.66 13.25 -2.08
N GLU A 46 -1.44 14.08 -2.75
CA GLU A 46 -2.55 14.82 -2.12
C GLU A 46 -3.66 13.86 -1.67
N LEU A 47 -4.02 12.87 -2.50
CA LEU A 47 -5.08 11.92 -2.20
C LEU A 47 -4.64 10.82 -1.22
N TYR A 48 -3.38 10.37 -1.30
CA TYR A 48 -2.86 9.21 -0.57
C TYR A 48 -1.45 9.46 0.02
N PRO A 49 -1.27 10.51 0.86
CA PRO A 49 0.04 10.87 1.40
C PRO A 49 0.67 9.74 2.24
N THR A 50 -0.17 8.96 2.92
CA THR A 50 0.28 7.81 3.71
C THR A 50 0.83 6.69 2.82
N LEU A 51 0.26 6.46 1.64
CA LEU A 51 0.79 5.46 0.70
C LEU A 51 2.15 5.89 0.17
N ILE A 52 2.32 7.17 -0.20
CA ILE A 52 3.64 7.71 -0.60
C ILE A 52 4.69 7.46 0.48
N LYS A 53 4.38 7.78 1.74
CA LYS A 53 5.30 7.53 2.86
C LYS A 53 5.68 6.06 3.00
N LYS A 54 4.70 5.16 2.92
CA LYS A 54 4.92 3.71 3.00
C LYS A 54 5.82 3.21 1.86
N ILE A 55 5.58 3.67 0.63
CA ILE A 55 6.39 3.31 -0.53
C ILE A 55 7.84 3.80 -0.35
N LEU A 56 8.03 5.07 0.05
CA LEU A 56 9.36 5.65 0.29
C LEU A 56 10.14 4.93 1.39
N ASN A 57 9.46 4.42 2.42
CA ASN A 57 10.05 3.66 3.51
C ASN A 57 10.37 2.20 3.13
N GLY A 58 9.87 1.71 1.99
CA GLY A 58 9.99 0.31 1.62
C GLY A 58 9.11 -0.61 2.45
N ASP A 59 8.01 -0.09 3.01
CA ASP A 59 7.02 -0.90 3.73
C ASP A 59 6.41 -1.93 2.77
N LYS A 60 6.06 -3.10 3.31
CA LYS A 60 5.25 -4.08 2.58
C LYS A 60 3.87 -3.50 2.27
N LEU A 61 3.43 -3.68 1.02
CA LEU A 61 2.12 -3.22 0.53
C LEU A 61 1.14 -4.38 0.31
N ASP A 62 1.46 -5.57 0.80
CA ASP A 62 0.70 -6.81 0.59
C ASP A 62 -0.80 -6.64 0.93
N TYR A 63 -1.11 -5.89 1.99
CA TYR A 63 -2.49 -5.60 2.37
C TYR A 63 -3.20 -4.60 1.45
N LEU A 64 -2.46 -3.65 0.86
CA LEU A 64 -3.03 -2.76 -0.15
C LEU A 64 -3.50 -3.57 -1.37
N ASP A 65 -2.69 -4.53 -1.83
CA ASP A 65 -3.07 -5.42 -2.93
C ASP A 65 -4.32 -6.25 -2.59
N LYS A 66 -4.39 -6.81 -1.39
CA LYS A 66 -5.57 -7.55 -0.91
C LYS A 66 -6.82 -6.67 -0.88
N MET A 67 -6.71 -5.44 -0.38
CA MET A 67 -7.82 -4.48 -0.34
C MET A 67 -8.29 -4.08 -1.75
N LEU A 68 -7.37 -3.74 -2.65
CA LEU A 68 -7.70 -3.37 -4.04
C LEU A 68 -8.33 -4.54 -4.82
N SER A 69 -7.86 -5.76 -4.56
CA SER A 69 -8.46 -6.99 -5.11
C SER A 69 -9.89 -7.19 -4.60
N ALA A 70 -10.11 -7.07 -3.29
CA ALA A 70 -11.43 -7.18 -2.69
C ALA A 70 -12.41 -6.13 -3.24
N MET A 71 -11.98 -4.87 -3.35
CA MET A 71 -12.78 -3.81 -3.97
C MET A 71 -13.18 -4.12 -5.42
N SER A 72 -12.26 -4.71 -6.20
CA SER A 72 -12.53 -5.11 -7.57
C SER A 72 -13.55 -6.25 -7.64
N GLN A 73 -13.43 -7.25 -6.76
CA GLN A 73 -14.39 -8.35 -6.67
C GLN A 73 -15.79 -7.89 -6.23
N ILE A 74 -15.88 -6.90 -5.33
CA ILE A 74 -17.15 -6.27 -4.96
C ILE A 74 -17.77 -5.56 -6.16
N LYS A 75 -16.99 -4.75 -6.89
CA LYS A 75 -17.46 -4.04 -8.09
C LYS A 75 -17.98 -5.01 -9.17
N GLU A 76 -17.37 -6.18 -9.27
CA GLU A 76 -17.75 -7.25 -10.19
C GLU A 76 -18.90 -8.14 -9.66
N ASN A 77 -19.48 -7.82 -8.49
CA ASN A 77 -20.50 -8.62 -7.80
C ASN A 77 -20.10 -10.08 -7.54
N LYS A 78 -18.79 -10.37 -7.44
CA LYS A 78 -18.26 -11.71 -7.15
C LYS A 78 -18.37 -12.06 -5.67
N ILE A 79 -18.21 -11.06 -4.80
CA ILE A 79 -18.35 -11.17 -3.35
C ILE A 79 -19.11 -9.94 -2.83
N SER A 80 -19.79 -10.09 -1.70
CA SER A 80 -20.39 -8.96 -0.99
C SER A 80 -19.34 -8.15 -0.23
N GLN A 81 -19.68 -6.89 0.07
CA GLN A 81 -18.85 -6.05 0.94
C GLN A 81 -18.62 -6.69 2.31
N PHE A 82 -19.66 -7.29 2.89
CA PHE A 82 -19.56 -7.97 4.19
C PHE A 82 -18.58 -9.14 4.15
N GLU A 83 -18.64 -9.99 3.11
CA GLU A 83 -17.71 -11.11 2.96
C GLU A 83 -16.26 -10.64 2.79
N ALA A 84 -16.06 -9.56 2.02
CA ALA A 84 -14.74 -8.96 1.83
C ALA A 84 -14.17 -8.42 3.15
N GLU A 85 -14.96 -7.65 3.90
CA GLU A 85 -14.55 -7.06 5.18
C GLU A 85 -14.27 -8.15 6.22
N LYS A 86 -15.14 -9.16 6.32
CA LYS A 86 -14.95 -10.29 7.22
C LYS A 86 -13.63 -11.00 6.93
N LYS A 87 -13.39 -11.36 5.67
CA LYS A 87 -12.17 -12.08 5.28
C LYS A 87 -10.90 -11.28 5.59
N LEU A 88 -10.87 -10.00 5.21
CA LEU A 88 -9.71 -9.13 5.48
C LEU A 88 -9.50 -8.93 6.98
N GLY A 89 -10.59 -8.77 7.75
CA GLY A 89 -10.54 -8.64 9.20
C GLY A 89 -10.01 -9.89 9.90
N GLU A 90 -10.43 -11.07 9.47
CA GLU A 90 -9.92 -12.37 9.97
C GLU A 90 -8.42 -12.52 9.70
N GLU A 91 -7.96 -12.23 8.48
CA GLU A 91 -6.52 -12.28 8.14
C GLU A 91 -5.69 -11.32 9.01
N LEU A 92 -6.17 -10.09 9.22
CA LEU A 92 -5.49 -9.10 10.08
C LEU A 92 -5.50 -9.53 11.55
N ALA A 93 -6.59 -10.14 12.03
CA ALA A 93 -6.70 -10.63 13.39
C ALA A 93 -5.72 -11.78 13.64
N GLU A 94 -5.57 -12.69 12.69
CA GLU A 94 -4.58 -13.78 12.73
C GLU A 94 -3.14 -13.26 12.78
N GLU A 95 -2.81 -12.22 12.02
CA GLU A 95 -1.45 -11.70 11.99
C GLU A 95 -1.09 -10.85 13.22
N TYR A 96 -2.02 -10.03 13.71
CA TYR A 96 -1.70 -8.99 14.70
C TYR A 96 -2.38 -9.15 16.06
N VAL A 97 -3.58 -9.76 16.13
CA VAL A 97 -4.38 -9.79 17.36
C VAL A 97 -4.20 -11.10 18.10
N TYR A 98 -4.48 -12.24 17.47
CA TYR A 98 -4.44 -13.56 18.11
C TYR A 98 -3.06 -13.92 18.68
N PRO A 99 -1.93 -13.62 18.01
CA PRO A 99 -0.61 -13.89 18.59
C PRO A 99 -0.35 -13.17 19.92
N ILE A 100 -0.97 -12.01 20.14
CA ILE A 100 -0.86 -11.25 21.39
C ILE A 100 -1.81 -11.83 22.44
N VAL A 101 -3.06 -12.09 22.05
CA VAL A 101 -4.08 -12.66 22.95
C VAL A 101 -3.63 -14.02 23.50
N ASP A 102 -3.06 -14.87 22.66
CA ASP A 102 -2.61 -16.21 23.07
C ASP A 102 -1.36 -16.17 23.95
N LYS A 103 -0.50 -15.15 23.78
CA LYS A 103 0.62 -14.90 24.70
C LYS A 103 0.14 -14.46 26.09
N ASN A 104 -0.95 -13.70 26.15
CA ASN A 104 -1.51 -13.16 27.40
C ASN A 104 -2.43 -14.14 28.15
N LYS A 105 -2.75 -15.31 27.55
CA LYS A 105 -3.49 -16.40 28.21
C LYS A 105 -2.59 -17.40 28.97
N LYS A 106 -1.28 -17.21 28.92
CA LYS A 106 -0.29 -17.94 29.74
C LYS A 106 0.02 -17.18 31.01
#